data_AF-A0A833EGX3-F1
#
_entry.id   AF-A0A833EGX3-F1
#
_cell.length_a   1.000
_cell.length_b   1.000
_cell.length_c   1.000
_cell.angle_alpha   90.00
_cell.angle_beta   90.00
_cell.angle_gamma   90.00
#
_symmetry.space_group_name_H-M   'P 1'
#
loop_
_entity.id
_entity.type
_entity.pdbx_description
1 polymer ?
#
loop_
_entity_poly.entity_id
_entity_poly.type
_entity_poly.pdbx_seq_one_letter_code
_entity_poly.pdbx_strand_id
1 'polypeptide(L)'
;MKVKSGTSEEQPKKIAVFEGEARIGTVFAGMQEVRLRPEDFASPISLQMAISRIYEAVMKAFEEGMKKKYVAEVRFTDSLGNPVVFAVDLGETIPPFSKEKVKARVIVEIYEEGNE
;
A
#
# COMPACT_ATOMS: atom_id res chain seq x y z
N MET A 1 -52.90 2.69 -17.09
CA MET A 1 -52.08 1.56 -16.63
C MET A 1 -50.93 2.10 -15.81
N LYS A 2 -50.71 1.53 -14.62
CA LYS A 2 -49.83 2.04 -13.56
C LYS A 2 -48.61 1.11 -13.46
N VAL A 3 -47.46 1.70 -13.07
CA VAL A 3 -46.23 1.13 -12.46
C VAL A 3 -45.39 0.17 -13.34
N LYS A 4 -44.04 0.18 -13.32
CA LYS A 4 -43.14 0.31 -12.16
C LYS A 4 -41.86 1.11 -12.45
N SER A 5 -41.66 2.12 -11.61
CA SER A 5 -40.35 2.62 -11.19
C SER A 5 -39.61 1.53 -10.43
N GLY A 6 -38.45 1.13 -10.93
CA GLY A 6 -37.46 0.39 -10.15
C GLY A 6 -36.40 1.38 -9.67
N THR A 7 -36.61 1.99 -8.52
CA THR A 7 -35.58 2.77 -7.84
C THR A 7 -34.84 1.76 -6.95
N SER A 8 -33.65 1.34 -7.36
CA SER A 8 -32.70 0.72 -6.45
C SER A 8 -32.33 1.79 -5.42
N GLU A 9 -32.61 1.53 -4.15
CA GLU A 9 -32.20 2.37 -3.03
C GLU A 9 -30.66 2.44 -3.02
N GLU A 10 -30.08 3.50 -3.59
CA GLU A 10 -28.66 3.78 -3.45
C GLU A 10 -28.42 4.15 -1.99
N GLN A 11 -27.71 3.28 -1.26
CA GLN A 11 -27.24 3.60 0.08
C GLN A 11 -26.47 4.93 0.06
N PRO A 12 -26.65 5.78 1.08
CA PRO A 12 -25.99 7.07 1.14
C PRO A 12 -24.48 6.87 1.08
N LYS A 13 -23.84 7.42 0.05
CA LYS A 13 -22.40 7.32 -0.17
C LYS A 13 -21.75 8.66 -0.39
N LYS A 14 -20.50 8.79 0.06
CA LYS A 14 -19.66 9.97 -0.15
C LYS A 14 -18.36 9.55 -0.84
N ILE A 15 -18.10 10.15 -2.01
CA ILE A 15 -16.85 9.94 -2.75
C ILE A 15 -15.95 11.16 -2.56
N ALA A 16 -14.68 10.91 -2.23
CA ALA A 16 -13.60 11.89 -2.26
C ALA A 16 -12.53 11.42 -3.24
N VAL A 17 -12.00 12.34 -4.05
CA VAL A 17 -10.95 12.07 -5.02
C VAL A 17 -9.72 12.90 -4.68
N PHE A 18 -8.59 12.22 -4.55
CA PHE A 18 -7.30 12.85 -4.31
C PHE A 18 -6.36 12.54 -5.49
N GLU A 19 -5.54 13.53 -5.84
CA GLU A 19 -4.45 13.36 -6.79
C GLU A 19 -3.12 13.35 -6.06
N GLY A 20 -2.23 12.47 -6.51
CA GLY A 20 -0.91 12.31 -5.94
C GLY A 20 0.06 11.72 -6.95
N GLU A 21 1.18 11.22 -6.44
CA GLU A 21 2.23 10.61 -7.25
C GLU A 21 2.47 9.19 -6.74
N ALA A 22 2.77 8.28 -7.66
CA ALA A 22 3.23 6.94 -7.34
C ALA A 22 4.65 6.75 -7.86
N ARG A 23 5.52 6.19 -7.02
CA ARG A 23 6.87 5.74 -7.39
C ARG A 23 6.87 4.22 -7.52
N ILE A 24 7.15 3.74 -8.72
CA ILE A 24 7.26 2.32 -9.03
C ILE A 24 8.64 1.83 -8.60
N GLY A 25 8.66 0.80 -7.78
CA GLY A 25 9.89 0.15 -7.32
C GLY A 25 9.72 -1.35 -7.21
N THR A 26 10.81 -2.03 -6.84
CA THR A 26 10.79 -3.47 -6.56
C THR A 26 11.12 -3.72 -5.10
N VAL A 27 10.37 -4.62 -4.50
CA VAL A 27 10.68 -5.20 -3.19
C VAL A 27 10.87 -6.71 -3.34
N PHE A 28 11.58 -7.32 -2.41
CA PHE A 28 11.67 -8.77 -2.36
C PHE A 28 10.47 -9.33 -1.59
N ALA A 29 9.80 -10.31 -2.19
CA ALA A 29 8.73 -11.04 -1.52
C ALA A 29 9.29 -11.71 -0.25
N GLY A 30 8.52 -11.71 0.84
CA GLY A 30 8.96 -12.23 2.14
C GLY A 30 9.78 -11.25 2.99
N MET A 31 10.26 -10.13 2.45
CA MET A 31 10.95 -9.09 3.26
C MET A 31 10.01 -8.07 3.90
N GLN A 32 8.70 -8.20 3.72
CA GLN A 32 7.71 -7.24 4.24
C GLN A 32 7.65 -7.22 5.77
N GLU A 33 7.99 -8.35 6.40
CA GLU A 33 8.08 -8.53 7.86
C GLU A 33 9.37 -7.96 8.45
N VAL A 34 10.36 -7.69 7.60
CA VAL A 34 11.66 -7.15 8.00
C VAL A 34 11.56 -5.63 8.11
N ARG A 35 10.97 -5.17 9.22
CA ARG A 35 10.81 -3.75 9.54
C ARG A 35 11.49 -3.42 10.85
N LEU A 36 12.17 -2.27 10.88
CA LEU A 36 12.63 -1.67 12.14
C LEU A 36 11.42 -1.17 12.91
N ARG A 37 11.35 -1.54 14.18
CA ARG A 37 10.32 -1.10 15.12
C ARG A 37 10.88 0.03 15.99
N PRO A 38 10.05 0.91 16.57
CA PRO A 38 10.53 1.97 17.44
C PRO A 38 11.42 1.47 18.59
N GLU A 39 11.12 0.29 19.14
CA GLU A 39 11.88 -0.31 20.25
C GLU A 39 13.30 -0.72 19.84
N ASP A 40 13.51 -0.97 18.55
CA ASP A 40 14.83 -1.31 18.01
C ASP A 40 15.80 -0.12 18.10
N PHE A 41 15.30 1.11 18.26
CA PHE A 41 16.11 2.32 18.45
C PHE A 41 16.31 2.70 19.93
N ALA A 42 15.79 1.91 20.88
CA ALA A 42 15.85 2.24 22.31
C ALA A 42 17.27 2.18 22.90
N SER A 43 18.19 1.45 22.28
CA SER A 43 19.60 1.37 22.70
C SER A 43 20.51 0.91 21.56
N PRO A 44 21.84 1.12 21.66
CA PRO A 44 22.79 0.59 20.69
C PRO A 44 22.72 -0.93 20.52
N ILE A 45 22.47 -1.66 21.61
CA ILE A 45 22.34 -3.14 21.58
C ILE A 45 21.05 -3.55 20.85
N SER A 46 19.94 -2.86 21.11
CA SER A 46 18.66 -3.11 20.41
C SER A 46 18.80 -2.94 18.90
N LEU A 47 19.52 -1.91 18.47
CA LEU A 47 19.75 -1.64 17.05
C LEU A 47 20.62 -2.74 16.41
N GLN A 48 21.69 -3.15 17.10
CA GLN A 48 22.53 -4.26 16.64
C GLN A 48 21.71 -5.55 16.49
N MET A 49 20.86 -5.87 17.46
CA MET A 49 19.95 -7.03 17.35
C MET A 49 19.00 -6.91 16.17
N ALA A 50 18.47 -5.72 15.90
CA ALA A 50 17.57 -5.51 14.76
C ALA A 50 18.28 -5.68 13.42
N ILE A 51 19.51 -5.17 13.30
CA ILE A 51 20.36 -5.37 12.11
C ILE A 51 20.63 -6.86 11.87
N SER A 52 20.94 -7.62 12.93
CA SER A 52 21.14 -9.07 12.82
C SER A 52 19.90 -9.79 12.28
N ARG A 53 18.69 -9.47 12.79
CA ARG A 53 17.44 -10.04 12.27
C ARG A 53 17.21 -9.71 10.79
N ILE A 54 17.51 -8.48 10.38
CA ILE A 54 17.41 -8.07 8.98
C ILE A 54 18.35 -8.90 8.12
N TYR A 55 19.61 -9.06 8.56
CA TYR A 55 20.61 -9.86 7.85
C TYR A 55 20.18 -11.33 7.71
N GLU A 56 19.71 -11.96 8.78
CA GLU A 56 19.21 -13.34 8.75
C GLU A 56 18.05 -13.52 7.76
N ALA A 57 17.10 -12.57 7.76
CA ALA A 57 15.98 -12.61 6.83
C ALA A 57 16.42 -12.42 5.37
N VAL A 58 17.45 -11.60 5.12
CA VAL A 58 18.07 -11.45 3.78
C VAL A 58 18.71 -12.75 3.32
N MET A 59 19.48 -13.40 4.19
CA MET A 59 20.13 -14.67 3.87
C MET A 59 19.11 -15.77 3.57
N LYS A 60 18.08 -15.89 4.42
CA LYS A 60 16.98 -16.84 4.21
C LYS A 60 16.26 -16.61 2.88
N ALA A 61 15.92 -15.37 2.56
CA ALA A 61 15.27 -15.03 1.28
C ALA A 61 16.16 -15.35 0.07
N PHE A 62 17.48 -15.26 0.22
CA PHE A 62 18.43 -15.64 -0.83
C PHE A 62 18.48 -17.16 -1.03
N GLU A 63 18.53 -17.94 0.06
CA GLU A 63 18.49 -19.40 0.03
C GLU A 63 17.19 -19.96 -0.56
N GLU A 64 16.05 -19.34 -0.24
CA GLU A 64 14.71 -19.77 -0.67
C GLU A 64 14.36 -19.38 -2.12
N GLY A 65 15.22 -18.63 -2.81
CA GLY A 65 14.96 -18.15 -4.17
C GLY A 65 14.14 -16.86 -4.16
N MET A 66 14.86 -15.75 -4.07
CA MET A 66 14.30 -14.41 -3.92
C MET A 66 13.41 -13.99 -5.10
N LYS A 67 12.10 -13.89 -4.87
CA LYS A 67 11.15 -13.37 -5.87
C LYS A 67 11.01 -11.85 -5.77
N LYS A 68 11.15 -11.18 -6.92
CA LYS A 68 10.90 -9.73 -7.03
C LYS A 68 9.40 -9.47 -7.16
N LYS A 69 8.95 -8.41 -6.50
CA LYS A 69 7.59 -7.92 -6.54
C LYS A 69 7.59 -6.42 -6.81
N TYR A 70 6.77 -5.98 -7.74
CA TYR A 70 6.63 -4.58 -8.07
C TYR A 70 5.63 -3.92 -7.12
N VAL A 71 5.96 -2.72 -6.66
CA VAL A 71 5.09 -1.92 -5.79
C VAL A 71 5.07 -0.47 -6.26
N ALA A 72 3.95 0.20 -6.04
CA ALA A 72 3.82 1.63 -6.19
C ALA A 72 3.72 2.28 -4.80
N GLU A 73 4.73 3.05 -4.39
CA GLU A 73 4.62 3.94 -3.24
C GLU A 73 3.80 5.16 -3.65
N VAL A 74 2.54 5.22 -3.19
CA VAL A 74 1.60 6.31 -3.44
C VAL A 74 1.75 7.36 -2.35
N ARG A 75 1.89 8.62 -2.76
CA ARG A 75 1.90 9.78 -1.87
C ARG A 75 0.89 10.82 -2.32
N PHE A 76 0.03 11.26 -1.41
CA PHE A 76 -0.92 12.34 -1.61
C PHE A 76 -1.16 13.13 -0.31
N THR A 77 -1.94 14.21 -0.38
CA THR A 77 -2.36 15.00 0.78
C THR A 77 -3.86 14.84 0.98
N ASP A 78 -4.30 14.50 2.19
CA ASP A 78 -5.72 14.33 2.51
C ASP A 78 -6.47 15.69 2.60
N SER A 79 -7.78 15.63 2.87
CA SER A 79 -8.64 16.82 2.96
C SER A 79 -8.33 17.73 4.15
N LEU A 80 -7.54 17.26 5.12
CA LEU A 80 -7.13 17.99 6.32
C LEU A 80 -5.69 18.49 6.22
N GLY A 81 -5.00 18.27 5.10
CA GLY A 81 -3.63 18.70 4.87
C GLY A 81 -2.57 17.70 5.35
N ASN A 82 -2.95 16.49 5.77
CA ASN A 82 -1.99 15.48 6.22
C ASN A 82 -1.36 14.75 5.03
N PRO A 83 -0.05 14.52 5.04
CA PRO A 83 0.59 13.65 4.06
C PRO A 83 0.20 12.19 4.33
N VAL A 84 -0.29 11.51 3.29
CA VAL A 84 -0.60 10.08 3.33
C VAL A 84 0.35 9.36 2.39
N VAL A 85 0.98 8.30 2.89
CA VAL A 85 1.88 7.43 2.13
C VAL A 85 1.51 5.98 2.36
N PHE A 86 1.30 5.24 1.28
CA PHE A 86 1.02 3.81 1.33
C PHE A 86 1.53 3.12 0.06
N ALA A 87 1.63 1.79 0.09
CA ALA A 87 2.08 1.00 -1.05
C ALA A 87 0.90 0.27 -1.71
N VAL A 88 0.89 0.23 -3.03
CA VAL A 88 0.02 -0.63 -3.84
C VAL A 88 0.86 -1.76 -4.43
N ASP A 89 0.38 -2.99 -4.27
CA ASP A 89 0.97 -4.17 -4.87
C ASP A 89 0.67 -4.24 -6.38
N LEU A 90 1.70 -4.35 -7.21
CA LEU A 90 1.59 -4.45 -8.66
C LEU A 90 1.90 -5.87 -9.20
N GLY A 91 2.19 -6.82 -8.31
CA GLY A 91 2.47 -8.22 -8.64
C GLY A 91 3.93 -8.50 -9.04
N GLU A 92 4.17 -9.66 -9.64
CA GLU A 92 5.51 -10.16 -9.98
C GLU A 92 5.98 -9.76 -11.40
N THR A 93 5.05 -9.32 -12.25
CA THR A 93 5.34 -8.93 -13.63
C THR A 93 5.61 -7.43 -13.75
N ILE A 94 6.44 -7.04 -14.73
CA ILE A 94 6.75 -5.62 -14.98
C ILE A 94 5.45 -4.86 -15.24
N PRO A 95 5.11 -3.84 -14.43
CA PRO A 95 3.88 -3.09 -14.61
C PRO A 95 3.94 -2.27 -15.90
N PRO A 96 2.79 -1.98 -16.54
CA PRO A 96 2.72 -1.35 -17.87
C PRO A 96 2.96 0.17 -17.80
N PHE A 97 4.02 0.60 -17.12
CA PHE A 97 4.42 2.00 -17.01
C PHE A 97 5.78 2.21 -17.66
N SER A 98 5.90 3.24 -18.49
CA SER A 98 7.18 3.62 -19.12
C SER A 98 8.05 4.51 -18.22
N LYS A 99 7.52 4.96 -17.09
CA LYS A 99 8.19 5.86 -16.14
C LYS A 99 8.12 5.27 -14.73
N GLU A 100 9.19 5.44 -13.96
CA GLU A 100 9.22 5.08 -12.54
C GLU A 100 8.34 6.00 -11.69
N LYS A 101 8.12 7.25 -12.12
CA LYS A 101 7.23 8.21 -11.45
C LYS A 101 5.97 8.42 -12.28
N VAL A 102 4.82 8.05 -11.74
CA VAL A 102 3.51 8.15 -12.39
C VAL A 102 2.51 8.94 -11.53
N LYS A 103 1.41 9.39 -12.13
CA LYS A 103 0.32 10.00 -11.38
C LYS A 103 -0.48 8.91 -10.66
N ALA A 104 -0.92 9.20 -9.44
CA ALA A 104 -1.84 8.37 -8.69
C ALA A 104 -3.15 9.14 -8.49
N ARG A 105 -4.27 8.43 -8.63
CA ARG A 105 -5.59 8.91 -8.22
C ARG A 105 -6.10 7.99 -7.13
N VAL A 106 -6.42 8.57 -5.98
CA VAL A 106 -6.99 7.85 -4.84
C VAL A 106 -8.46 8.22 -4.77
N ILE A 107 -9.33 7.21 -4.82
CA ILE A 107 -10.78 7.38 -4.70
C ILE A 107 -11.17 6.72 -3.38
N VAL A 108 -11.68 7.53 -2.46
CA VAL A 108 -12.21 7.06 -1.19
C VAL A 108 -13.71 7.11 -1.26
N GLU A 109 -14.35 5.96 -1.10
CA GLU A 109 -15.81 5.83 -1.03
C GLU A 109 -16.19 5.47 0.41
N ILE A 110 -17.01 6.33 1.02
CA ILE A 110 -17.59 6.12 2.35
C ILE A 110 -19.04 5.73 2.12
N TYR A 111 -19.45 4.58 2.65
CA TYR A 111 -20.80 4.03 2.53
C TYR A 111 -21.14 3.26 3.82
N GLU A 112 -22.42 3.07 4.10
CA GLU A 112 -22.86 2.25 5.23
C GLU A 112 -22.78 0.76 4.87
N GLU A 113 -22.36 -0.08 5.82
CA GLU A 113 -22.47 -1.53 5.65
C GLU A 113 -23.96 -1.90 5.60
N GLY A 114 -24.37 -2.66 4.58
CA GLY A 114 -25.76 -3.10 4.50
C GLY A 114 -26.07 -4.03 5.67
N ASN A 115 -27.18 -3.81 6.37
CA ASN A 115 -27.72 -4.81 7.30
C ASN A 115 -28.00 -6.09 6.51
N GLU A 116 -27.22 -7.14 6.76
CA GLU A 116 -27.56 -8.52 6.35
C GLU A 116 -28.81 -9.03 7.09
#